data_AF-A0A7S1CHU8-F1
#
_entry.id   AF-A0A7S1CHU8-F1
#
_cell.length_a   1.000
_cell.length_b   1.000
_cell.length_c   1.000
_cell.angle_alpha   90.00
_cell.angle_beta   90.00
_cell.angle_gamma   90.00
#
_symmetry.space_group_name_H-M   'P 1'
#
loop_
_entity.id
_entity.type
_entity.pdbx_description
1 polymer ?
#
loop_
_entity_poly.entity_id
_entity_poly.type
_entity_poly.pdbx_seq_one_letter_code
_entity_poly.pdbx_strand_id
1 'polypeptide(L)'
;MARALTAFVALAALLAGAQACSSAMDLIKQAEGYRSCEYMDTTGHRTICYGFNLDAWGASSKVAAVGGDFQKVYNGGCLSQSQCDSLLAGAVSSAASAARGIFGSQCSCIEAVLTDMTYNLGSAGISSFTTFISLIKQGKWSAAASDARGTLWCSQVGSRCSRDASIIAGGCSGVEAEEHFGDSHDDLWPPEEDAAAPGEDDLVAPVVSLDFDRESAKCIAEAKKLCGHCGFNKGCWESCASAHESQLKAAGCKTVSAEAPDSVPGYITVPTHIVDSTPTHVVDAEEEAATAELFAELGLGGEPASCVKEAKKLCGHCGFNKGCWESCAQEHESALKAAGCTTAGEPAEIAEIDEGGEPASCVKEAKKLCGHCGLNKGCWESCAKDHESQLKAAGCKSADVDADEVAAANLFAELGLGGEPASCV
;
A
#
# COMPACT_ATOMS: atom_id res chain seq x y z
N MET A 1 26.92 -25.61 -60.31
CA MET A 1 27.47 -24.65 -59.32
C MET A 1 26.54 -23.44 -59.38
N ALA A 2 25.80 -22.98 -58.38
CA ALA A 2 25.79 -23.23 -56.94
C ALA A 2 24.33 -23.21 -56.44
N ARG A 3 24.06 -24.01 -55.40
CA ARG A 3 22.84 -24.01 -54.59
C ARG A 3 22.93 -22.90 -53.53
N ALA A 4 21.77 -22.55 -52.97
CA ALA A 4 21.55 -21.72 -51.76
C ALA A 4 21.75 -20.21 -52.00
N LEU A 5 20.90 -19.29 -51.51
CA LEU A 5 19.99 -19.30 -50.38
C LEU A 5 18.67 -18.61 -50.74
N THR A 6 17.55 -19.30 -50.50
CA THR A 6 16.22 -18.67 -50.39
C THR A 6 15.55 -19.32 -49.20
N ALA A 7 15.80 -18.82 -47.99
CA ALA A 7 15.10 -19.16 -46.77
C ALA A 7 15.55 -18.22 -45.65
N PHE A 8 14.87 -17.10 -45.48
CA PHE A 8 14.74 -16.39 -44.19
C PHE A 8 13.47 -15.54 -44.26
N VAL A 9 12.32 -16.22 -44.35
CA VAL A 9 11.02 -15.67 -43.95
C VAL A 9 10.66 -16.33 -42.63
N ALA A 10 10.15 -15.52 -41.72
CA ALA A 10 9.46 -15.88 -40.48
C ALA A 10 10.28 -16.51 -39.35
N LEU A 11 11.00 -15.67 -38.60
CA LEU A 11 11.15 -15.88 -37.16
C LEU A 11 11.45 -14.55 -36.42
N ALA A 12 10.47 -13.64 -36.37
CA ALA A 12 10.55 -12.46 -35.51
C ALA A 12 9.16 -11.86 -35.25
N ALA A 13 8.26 -12.63 -34.62
CA ALA A 13 6.99 -12.09 -34.13
C ALA A 13 6.39 -12.94 -33.01
N LEU A 14 7.16 -13.18 -31.94
CA LEU A 14 6.65 -13.70 -30.67
C LEU A 14 7.39 -13.00 -29.53
N LEU A 15 7.07 -11.73 -29.31
CA LEU A 15 7.30 -11.04 -28.05
C LEU A 15 5.95 -10.47 -27.62
N ALA A 16 5.08 -11.36 -27.12
CA ALA A 16 3.94 -10.96 -26.33
C ALA A 16 4.49 -10.31 -25.06
N GLY A 17 4.39 -8.98 -24.97
CA GLY A 17 4.86 -8.23 -23.81
C GLY A 17 4.09 -8.64 -22.56
N ALA A 18 4.77 -9.31 -21.63
CA ALA A 18 4.30 -9.45 -20.26
C ALA A 18 4.21 -8.04 -19.67
N GLN A 19 3.00 -7.49 -19.56
CA GLN A 19 2.79 -6.25 -18.84
C GLN A 19 2.98 -6.54 -17.35
N ALA A 20 4.06 -6.01 -16.78
CA ALA A 20 4.26 -6.03 -15.34
C ALA A 20 3.06 -5.36 -14.66
N CYS A 21 2.49 -6.05 -13.68
CA CYS A 21 1.32 -5.54 -12.98
C CYS A 21 1.68 -4.34 -12.10
N SER A 22 0.77 -3.36 -12.04
CA SER A 22 0.90 -2.22 -11.14
C SER A 22 1.00 -2.68 -9.69
N SER A 23 1.83 -2.01 -8.91
CA SER A 23 1.94 -2.27 -7.47
C SER A 23 0.66 -1.88 -6.74
N ALA A 24 0.41 -2.45 -5.55
CA ALA A 24 -0.71 -2.03 -4.70
C ALA A 24 -0.66 -0.52 -4.42
N MET A 25 0.55 0.00 -4.19
CA MET A 25 0.79 1.43 -3.98
C MET A 25 0.27 2.25 -5.18
N ASP A 26 0.61 1.87 -6.41
CA ASP A 26 0.18 2.60 -7.61
C ASP A 26 -1.33 2.53 -7.82
N LEU A 27 -1.93 1.36 -7.58
CA LEU A 27 -3.38 1.16 -7.67
C LEU A 27 -4.13 2.06 -6.68
N ILE A 28 -3.64 2.16 -5.44
CA ILE A 28 -4.22 2.98 -4.37
C ILE A 28 -4.03 4.46 -4.70
N LYS A 29 -2.83 4.90 -5.09
CA LYS A 29 -2.56 6.30 -5.47
C LYS A 29 -3.47 6.76 -6.61
N GLN A 30 -3.67 5.91 -7.62
CA GLN A 30 -4.56 6.21 -8.74
C GLN A 30 -6.04 6.32 -8.31
N ALA A 31 -6.45 5.59 -7.26
CA ALA A 31 -7.83 5.58 -6.78
C ALA A 31 -8.15 6.72 -5.79
N GLU A 32 -7.25 7.03 -4.86
CA GLU A 32 -7.49 8.02 -3.79
C GLU A 32 -7.33 9.48 -4.27
N GLY A 33 -6.44 9.69 -5.24
CA GLY A 33 -6.03 11.03 -5.65
C GLY A 33 -5.05 11.68 -4.65
N TYR A 34 -4.33 12.70 -5.11
CA TYR A 34 -3.23 13.29 -4.36
C TYR A 34 -3.49 14.76 -4.01
N ARG A 35 -3.33 15.10 -2.73
CA ARG A 35 -3.31 16.49 -2.24
C ARG A 35 -2.18 16.66 -1.24
N SER A 36 -1.13 17.37 -1.64
CA SER A 36 0.05 17.59 -0.79
C SER A 36 -0.22 18.40 0.47
N CYS A 37 -1.27 19.22 0.48
CA CYS A 37 -1.63 20.10 1.58
C CYS A 37 -2.91 19.62 2.27
N GLU A 38 -3.07 19.99 3.53
CA GLU A 38 -4.27 19.69 4.30
C GLU A 38 -5.54 20.21 3.61
N TYR A 39 -6.61 19.44 3.73
CA TYR A 39 -7.94 19.76 3.25
C TYR A 39 -8.99 19.10 4.12
N MET A 40 -10.21 19.63 4.10
CA MET A 40 -11.37 18.97 4.69
C MET A 40 -11.98 17.98 3.69
N ASP A 41 -12.13 16.73 4.10
CA ASP A 41 -12.82 15.74 3.29
C ASP A 41 -14.35 15.95 3.28
N THR A 42 -15.07 15.11 2.54
CA THR A 42 -16.53 15.19 2.41
C THR A 42 -17.27 14.85 3.70
N THR A 43 -16.59 14.23 4.67
CA THR A 43 -17.12 13.89 6.00
C THR A 43 -16.74 14.91 7.08
N GLY A 44 -15.98 15.95 6.72
CA GLY A 44 -15.57 17.03 7.61
C GLY A 44 -14.32 16.73 8.44
N HIS A 45 -13.55 15.71 8.07
CA HIS A 45 -12.28 15.39 8.72
C HIS A 45 -11.10 16.05 8.01
N ARG A 46 -10.12 16.50 8.79
CA ARG A 46 -8.86 17.02 8.26
C ARG A 46 -8.07 15.90 7.62
N THR A 47 -7.64 16.11 6.39
CA THR A 47 -7.05 15.06 5.56
C THR A 47 -5.88 15.62 4.76
N ILE A 48 -4.89 14.78 4.44
CA ILE A 48 -3.74 15.14 3.60
C ILE A 48 -3.31 13.95 2.72
N CYS A 49 -2.46 14.20 1.74
CA CYS A 49 -1.84 13.20 0.88
C CYS A 49 -2.88 12.38 0.11
N TYR A 50 -2.88 11.07 0.28
CA TYR A 50 -3.77 10.10 -0.36
C TYR A 50 -4.91 9.69 0.58
N GLY A 51 -5.60 10.69 1.15
CA GLY A 51 -6.70 10.43 2.09
C GLY A 51 -6.28 10.11 3.52
N PHE A 52 -5.09 10.54 3.97
CA PHE A 52 -4.65 10.33 5.34
C PHE A 52 -5.41 11.23 6.31
N ASN A 53 -6.22 10.64 7.20
CA ASN A 53 -6.99 11.34 8.22
C ASN A 53 -6.08 11.88 9.34
N LEU A 54 -5.97 13.20 9.44
CA LEU A 54 -5.18 13.92 10.45
C LEU A 54 -5.86 13.97 11.82
N ASP A 55 -7.16 13.71 11.91
CA ASP A 55 -7.91 13.63 13.16
C ASP A 55 -7.81 12.23 13.81
N ALA A 56 -7.24 11.25 13.11
CA ALA A 56 -7.07 9.90 13.62
C ALA A 56 -6.06 9.84 14.77
N TRP A 57 -6.30 8.95 15.73
CA TRP A 57 -5.34 8.71 16.81
C TRP A 57 -3.99 8.22 16.24
N GLY A 58 -2.90 8.80 16.74
CA GLY A 58 -1.54 8.52 16.25
C GLY A 58 -1.16 9.24 14.96
N ALA A 59 -2.04 10.08 14.39
CA ALA A 59 -1.73 10.87 13.20
C ALA A 59 -0.49 11.76 13.40
N SER A 60 -0.34 12.37 14.58
CA SER A 60 0.83 13.18 14.92
C SER A 60 2.14 12.41 14.84
N SER A 61 2.17 11.20 15.41
CA SER A 61 3.35 10.35 15.39
C SER A 61 3.68 9.87 13.98
N LYS A 62 2.68 9.52 13.17
CA LYS A 62 2.87 9.08 11.78
C LYS A 62 3.38 10.22 10.87
N VAL A 63 2.86 11.43 11.05
CA VAL A 63 3.35 12.61 10.32
C VAL A 63 4.79 12.93 10.74
N ALA A 64 5.11 12.85 12.05
CA ALA A 64 6.47 13.04 12.53
C ALA A 64 7.45 11.97 12.01
N ALA A 65 7.03 10.70 11.93
CA ALA A 65 7.86 9.59 11.43
C ALA A 65 8.30 9.77 9.97
N VAL A 66 7.52 10.50 9.16
CA VAL A 66 7.90 10.86 7.79
C VAL A 66 8.63 12.21 7.72
N GLY A 67 9.10 12.75 8.84
CA GLY A 67 9.79 14.03 8.93
C GLY A 67 8.88 15.26 8.77
N GLY A 68 7.57 15.07 8.94
CA GLY A 68 6.58 16.15 8.89
C GLY A 68 6.38 16.84 10.23
N ASP A 69 6.08 18.14 10.20
CA ASP A 69 5.64 18.88 11.39
C ASP A 69 4.11 18.80 11.48
N PHE A 70 3.61 17.97 12.40
CA PHE A 70 2.17 17.73 12.55
C PHE A 70 1.39 19.02 12.83
N GLN A 71 1.90 19.91 13.69
CA GLN A 71 1.17 21.13 14.03
C GLN A 71 1.08 22.06 12.82
N LYS A 72 2.12 22.18 12.01
CA LYS A 72 2.06 22.94 10.75
C LYS A 72 1.09 22.31 9.77
N VAL A 73 1.17 20.99 9.57
CA VAL A 73 0.29 20.25 8.65
C VAL A 73 -1.17 20.38 9.06
N TYR A 74 -1.49 20.17 10.33
CA TYR A 74 -2.85 20.24 10.88
C TYR A 74 -3.49 21.63 10.73
N ASN A 75 -2.66 22.68 10.64
CA ASN A 75 -3.10 24.07 10.45
C ASN A 75 -3.00 24.54 8.98
N GLY A 76 -3.15 23.64 8.01
CA GLY A 76 -3.18 23.97 6.58
C GLY A 76 -1.84 23.80 5.85
N GLY A 77 -0.83 23.24 6.51
CA GLY A 77 0.48 22.97 5.94
C GLY A 77 0.47 21.83 4.91
N CYS A 78 1.62 21.62 4.27
CA CYS A 78 1.81 20.61 3.25
C CYS A 78 2.95 19.65 3.61
N LEU A 79 2.87 18.44 3.07
CA LEU A 79 3.94 17.46 3.03
C LEU A 79 4.48 17.33 1.61
N SER A 80 5.73 16.89 1.48
CA SER A 80 6.29 16.55 0.17
C SER A 80 5.68 15.25 -0.37
N GLN A 81 5.84 15.00 -1.67
CA GLN A 81 5.42 13.76 -2.31
C GLN A 81 6.02 12.53 -1.61
N SER A 82 7.32 12.56 -1.29
CA SER A 82 8.02 11.43 -0.65
C SER A 82 7.51 11.17 0.76
N GLN A 83 7.15 12.22 1.50
CA GLN A 83 6.54 12.10 2.82
C GLN A 83 5.14 11.50 2.72
N CYS A 84 4.34 11.95 1.75
CA CYS A 84 3.02 11.37 1.47
C CYS A 84 3.09 9.91 1.05
N ASP A 85 4.07 9.54 0.24
CA ASP A 85 4.30 8.16 -0.19
C ASP A 85 4.71 7.27 1.00
N SER A 86 5.59 7.77 1.86
CA SER A 86 6.01 7.06 3.08
C SER A 86 4.86 6.90 4.07
N LEU A 87 4.00 7.92 4.18
CA LEU A 87 2.82 7.90 5.05
C LEU A 87 1.80 6.86 4.57
N LEU A 88 1.65 6.71 3.25
CA LEU A 88 0.80 5.70 2.63
C LEU A 88 1.39 4.29 2.81
N ALA A 89 2.71 4.13 2.73
CA ALA A 89 3.39 2.82 2.74
C ALA A 89 3.02 1.94 3.94
N GLY A 90 2.94 2.50 5.15
CA GLY A 90 2.54 1.75 6.34
C GLY A 90 1.11 1.23 6.27
N ALA A 91 0.18 2.01 5.70
CA ALA A 91 -1.20 1.60 5.50
C ALA A 91 -1.34 0.54 4.40
N VAL A 92 -0.56 0.64 3.32
CA VAL A 92 -0.48 -0.38 2.27
C VAL A 92 0.07 -1.69 2.83
N SER A 93 1.14 -1.65 3.65
CA SER A 93 1.72 -2.82 4.29
C SER A 93 0.73 -3.54 5.21
N SER A 94 -0.03 -2.77 6.01
CA SER A 94 -1.10 -3.30 6.86
C SER A 94 -2.22 -3.95 6.04
N ALA A 95 -2.64 -3.31 4.95
CA ALA A 95 -3.66 -3.85 4.05
C ALA A 95 -3.18 -5.12 3.34
N ALA A 96 -1.90 -5.17 2.92
CA ALA A 96 -1.31 -6.34 2.28
C ALA A 96 -1.27 -7.53 3.24
N SER A 97 -0.85 -7.30 4.49
CA SER A 97 -0.83 -8.32 5.54
C SER A 97 -2.23 -8.86 5.82
N ALA A 98 -3.23 -7.98 5.92
CA ALA A 98 -4.62 -8.38 6.09
C ALA A 98 -5.15 -9.16 4.87
N ALA A 99 -4.83 -8.72 3.65
CA ALA A 99 -5.20 -9.41 2.42
C ALA A 99 -4.60 -10.82 2.39
N ARG A 100 -3.31 -10.99 2.68
CA ARG A 100 -2.67 -12.31 2.76
C ARG A 100 -3.30 -13.20 3.82
N GLY A 101 -3.68 -12.66 4.97
CA GLY A 101 -4.42 -13.42 6.00
C GLY A 101 -5.79 -13.93 5.52
N ILE A 102 -6.46 -13.20 4.64
CA ILE A 102 -7.78 -13.56 4.12
C ILE A 102 -7.68 -14.50 2.92
N PHE A 103 -6.82 -14.18 1.96
CA PHE A 103 -6.77 -14.82 0.64
C PHE A 103 -5.61 -15.83 0.48
N GLY A 104 -4.65 -15.85 1.41
CA GLY A 104 -3.38 -16.55 1.24
C GLY A 104 -2.42 -15.80 0.31
N SER A 105 -1.28 -16.42 0.03
CA SER A 105 -0.34 -15.93 -0.99
C SER A 105 -0.97 -16.02 -2.38
N GLN A 106 -0.76 -14.99 -3.20
CA GLN A 106 -1.26 -14.90 -4.57
C GLN A 106 -0.15 -14.37 -5.49
N CYS A 107 -0.31 -14.53 -6.79
CA CYS A 107 0.61 -13.89 -7.74
C CYS A 107 0.55 -12.35 -7.62
N SER A 108 1.64 -11.69 -8.00
CA SER A 108 1.87 -10.25 -7.78
C SER A 108 0.70 -9.35 -8.17
N CYS A 109 0.11 -9.58 -9.34
CA CYS A 109 -1.03 -8.81 -9.87
C CYS A 109 -2.27 -8.93 -8.99
N ILE A 110 -2.58 -10.16 -8.58
CA ILE A 110 -3.76 -10.46 -7.78
C ILE A 110 -3.52 -9.96 -6.35
N GLU A 111 -2.33 -10.17 -5.79
CA GLU A 111 -1.97 -9.65 -4.47
C GLU A 111 -2.06 -8.12 -4.41
N ALA A 112 -1.63 -7.41 -5.47
CA ALA A 112 -1.72 -5.96 -5.56
C ALA A 112 -3.18 -5.47 -5.52
N VAL A 113 -4.07 -6.12 -6.27
CA VAL A 113 -5.50 -5.77 -6.28
C VAL A 113 -6.18 -6.12 -4.97
N LEU A 114 -5.89 -7.30 -4.40
CA LEU A 114 -6.47 -7.70 -3.12
C LEU A 114 -6.03 -6.76 -2.00
N THR A 115 -4.81 -6.25 -2.07
CA THR A 115 -4.31 -5.19 -1.18
C THR A 115 -5.07 -3.88 -1.39
N ASP A 116 -5.26 -3.42 -2.63
CA ASP A 116 -6.03 -2.21 -2.97
C ASP A 116 -7.47 -2.30 -2.45
N MET A 117 -8.15 -3.42 -2.70
CA MET A 117 -9.50 -3.67 -2.22
C MET A 117 -9.56 -3.72 -0.69
N THR A 118 -8.58 -4.37 -0.04
CA THR A 118 -8.51 -4.46 1.43
C THR A 118 -8.22 -3.10 2.07
N TYR A 119 -7.41 -2.25 1.44
CA TYR A 119 -7.20 -0.87 1.87
C TYR A 119 -8.50 -0.08 1.83
N ASN A 120 -9.26 -0.19 0.73
CA ASN A 120 -10.48 0.57 0.55
C ASN A 120 -11.65 0.12 1.43
N LEU A 121 -11.83 -1.18 1.59
CA LEU A 121 -12.95 -1.78 2.33
C LEU A 121 -12.63 -2.02 3.81
N GLY A 122 -11.35 -2.05 4.17
CA GLY A 122 -10.87 -2.61 5.43
C GLY A 122 -11.01 -4.14 5.48
N SER A 123 -10.24 -4.76 6.39
CA SER A 123 -10.21 -6.22 6.56
C SER A 123 -11.59 -6.84 6.82
N ALA A 124 -12.42 -6.19 7.67
CA ALA A 124 -13.77 -6.67 7.95
C ALA A 124 -14.71 -6.55 6.73
N GLY A 125 -14.61 -5.46 5.98
CA GLY A 125 -15.42 -5.23 4.78
C GLY A 125 -15.13 -6.27 3.71
N ILE A 126 -13.85 -6.46 3.35
CA ILE A 126 -13.47 -7.45 2.34
C ILE A 126 -13.75 -8.89 2.80
N SER A 127 -13.63 -9.20 4.10
CA SER A 127 -13.96 -10.52 4.67
C SER A 127 -15.42 -10.93 4.48
N SER A 128 -16.33 -9.96 4.28
CA SER A 128 -17.74 -10.24 4.02
C SER A 128 -18.01 -10.79 2.60
N PHE A 129 -17.04 -10.69 1.68
CA PHE A 129 -17.21 -11.12 0.29
C PHE A 129 -16.90 -12.62 0.16
N THR A 130 -17.66 -13.45 0.86
CA THR A 130 -17.36 -14.89 1.04
C THR A 130 -17.26 -15.66 -0.28
N THR A 131 -18.12 -15.35 -1.26
CA THR A 131 -18.10 -15.97 -2.60
C THR A 131 -16.83 -15.57 -3.36
N PHE A 132 -16.55 -14.27 -3.46
CA PHE A 132 -15.32 -13.73 -4.03
C PHE A 132 -14.07 -14.37 -3.43
N ILE A 133 -13.96 -14.41 -2.10
CA ILE A 133 -12.82 -15.03 -1.39
C ILE A 133 -12.67 -16.51 -1.80
N SER A 134 -13.77 -17.25 -1.83
CA SER A 134 -13.76 -18.65 -2.24
C SER A 134 -13.30 -18.83 -3.69
N LEU A 135 -13.73 -17.96 -4.60
CA LEU A 135 -13.35 -18.00 -6.01
C LEU A 135 -11.87 -17.65 -6.23
N ILE A 136 -11.37 -16.62 -5.55
CA ILE A 136 -9.94 -16.24 -5.59
C ILE A 136 -9.06 -17.39 -5.12
N LYS A 137 -9.38 -18.00 -3.97
CA LYS A 137 -8.62 -19.15 -3.44
C LYS A 137 -8.63 -20.38 -4.36
N GLN A 138 -9.66 -20.52 -5.19
CA GLN A 138 -9.77 -21.60 -6.18
C GLN A 138 -9.15 -21.24 -7.54
N GLY A 139 -8.58 -20.05 -7.69
CA GLY A 139 -8.06 -19.57 -8.99
C GLY A 139 -9.13 -19.32 -10.05
N LYS A 140 -10.40 -19.14 -9.64
CA LYS A 140 -11.53 -18.91 -10.55
C LYS A 140 -11.65 -17.43 -10.92
N TRP A 141 -10.62 -16.91 -11.57
CA TRP A 141 -10.38 -15.49 -11.86
C TRP A 141 -11.55 -14.76 -12.52
N SER A 142 -12.06 -15.28 -13.64
CA SER A 142 -13.18 -14.65 -14.37
C SER A 142 -14.46 -14.61 -13.53
N ALA A 143 -14.75 -15.68 -12.78
CA ALA A 143 -15.89 -15.74 -11.88
C ALA A 143 -15.71 -14.79 -10.69
N ALA A 144 -14.52 -14.72 -10.09
CA ALA A 144 -14.21 -13.79 -9.00
C ALA A 144 -14.37 -12.34 -9.44
N ALA A 145 -13.91 -12.00 -10.64
CA ALA A 145 -14.09 -10.67 -11.21
C ALA A 145 -15.57 -10.34 -11.45
N SER A 146 -16.37 -11.31 -11.91
CA SER A 146 -17.81 -11.13 -12.06
C SER A 146 -18.51 -10.94 -10.72
N ASP A 147 -18.14 -11.72 -9.70
CA ASP A 147 -18.68 -11.61 -8.34
C ASP A 147 -18.36 -10.24 -7.74
N ALA A 148 -17.10 -9.80 -7.81
CA ALA A 148 -16.68 -8.48 -7.34
C ALA A 148 -17.48 -7.35 -7.99
N ARG A 149 -17.74 -7.43 -9.31
CA ARG A 149 -18.57 -6.46 -10.04
C ARG A 149 -20.02 -6.41 -9.58
N GLY A 150 -20.55 -7.50 -9.03
CA GLY A 150 -21.90 -7.59 -8.51
C GLY A 150 -22.09 -6.97 -7.12
N THR A 151 -21.02 -6.51 -6.47
CA THR A 151 -21.09 -5.98 -5.09
C THR A 151 -21.56 -4.52 -5.04
N LEU A 152 -22.12 -4.13 -3.88
CA LEU A 152 -22.44 -2.73 -3.60
C LEU A 152 -21.18 -1.85 -3.65
N TRP A 153 -20.06 -2.36 -3.15
CA TRP A 153 -18.75 -1.70 -3.24
C TRP A 153 -18.44 -1.26 -4.66
N CYS A 154 -18.58 -2.17 -5.63
CA CYS A 154 -18.30 -1.86 -7.03
C CYS A 154 -19.15 -0.72 -7.57
N SER A 155 -20.43 -0.69 -7.17
CA SER A 155 -21.36 0.37 -7.56
C SER A 155 -20.99 1.73 -6.95
N GLN A 156 -20.34 1.74 -5.77
CA GLN A 156 -19.94 2.96 -5.08
C GLN A 156 -18.60 3.52 -5.60
N VAL A 157 -17.63 2.66 -5.89
CA VAL A 157 -16.27 3.09 -6.27
C VAL A 157 -16.03 3.19 -7.79
N GLY A 158 -16.97 2.68 -8.60
CA GLY A 158 -17.00 2.89 -10.05
C GLY A 158 -15.75 2.39 -10.80
N SER A 159 -14.92 3.32 -11.27
CA SER A 159 -13.75 3.01 -12.10
C SER A 159 -12.71 2.16 -11.37
N ARG A 160 -12.55 2.34 -10.04
CA ARG A 160 -11.65 1.53 -9.20
C ARG A 160 -12.01 0.05 -9.32
N CYS A 161 -13.26 -0.30 -9.06
CA CYS A 161 -13.73 -1.67 -9.21
C CYS A 161 -13.57 -2.19 -10.64
N SER A 162 -13.89 -1.38 -11.65
CA SER A 162 -13.80 -1.81 -13.05
C SER A 162 -12.36 -2.21 -13.42
N ARG A 163 -11.38 -1.43 -12.97
CA ARG A 163 -9.94 -1.70 -13.12
C ARG A 163 -9.54 -2.97 -12.35
N ASP A 164 -9.85 -3.03 -11.06
CA ASP A 164 -9.45 -4.12 -10.18
C ASP A 164 -10.03 -5.46 -10.65
N ALA A 165 -11.31 -5.49 -11.02
CA ALA A 165 -11.95 -6.66 -11.58
C ALA A 165 -11.39 -7.05 -12.96
N SER A 166 -10.84 -6.10 -13.73
CA SER A 166 -10.14 -6.42 -14.98
C SER A 166 -8.83 -7.14 -14.72
N ILE A 167 -8.05 -6.67 -13.73
CA ILE A 167 -6.79 -7.32 -13.32
C ILE A 167 -7.09 -8.71 -12.76
N ILE A 168 -8.10 -8.82 -11.88
CA ILE A 168 -8.53 -10.12 -11.33
C ILE A 168 -8.93 -11.08 -12.45
N ALA A 169 -9.66 -10.63 -13.47
CA ALA A 169 -10.07 -11.48 -14.59
C ALA A 169 -8.89 -12.01 -15.41
N GLY A 170 -7.77 -11.28 -15.46
CA GLY A 170 -6.52 -11.71 -16.09
C GLY A 170 -5.81 -12.83 -15.33
N GLY A 171 -6.13 -13.00 -14.05
CA GLY A 171 -5.58 -14.07 -13.22
C GLY A 171 -4.07 -13.97 -13.01
N CYS A 172 -3.46 -15.11 -12.67
CA CYS A 172 -2.02 -15.20 -12.45
C CYS A 172 -1.17 -15.35 -13.71
N SER A 173 -1.76 -15.32 -14.91
CA SER A 173 -1.05 -15.50 -16.19
C SER A 173 -0.13 -14.33 -16.58
N GLY A 174 0.17 -13.42 -15.65
CA GLY A 174 1.17 -12.36 -15.80
C GLY A 174 2.60 -12.77 -15.49
N VAL A 175 2.84 -13.96 -14.91
CA VAL A 175 4.14 -14.63 -14.73
C VAL A 175 3.87 -16.08 -14.30
N GLU A 176 4.76 -17.00 -14.65
CA GLU A 176 4.74 -18.47 -14.39
C GLU A 176 4.10 -19.33 -15.51
N ALA A 177 4.91 -19.65 -16.52
CA ALA A 177 4.75 -20.87 -17.30
C ALA A 177 6.15 -21.45 -17.61
N GLU A 178 6.74 -22.16 -16.66
CA GLU A 178 7.51 -23.37 -16.98
C GLU A 178 7.31 -24.40 -15.87
N GLU A 179 6.30 -25.25 -16.05
CA GLU A 179 6.48 -26.66 -15.74
C GLU A 179 5.89 -27.49 -16.88
N HIS A 180 6.65 -28.54 -17.23
CA HIS A 180 6.27 -29.70 -18.04
C HIS A 180 6.46 -29.62 -19.57
N PHE A 181 7.70 -29.85 -20.01
CA PHE A 181 7.97 -30.56 -21.27
C PHE A 181 8.61 -31.92 -20.95
N GLY A 182 7.77 -32.89 -20.64
CA GLY A 182 8.13 -34.31 -20.70
C GLY A 182 8.11 -34.74 -22.17
N ASP A 183 9.30 -34.79 -22.76
CA ASP A 183 9.56 -35.37 -24.07
C ASP A 183 9.29 -36.88 -24.07
N SER A 184 8.47 -37.35 -25.01
CA SER A 184 8.58 -38.70 -25.55
C SER A 184 7.92 -38.75 -26.93
N HIS A 185 8.77 -38.53 -27.94
CA HIS A 185 8.99 -39.36 -29.13
C HIS A 185 7.79 -39.98 -29.87
N ASP A 186 7.81 -39.69 -31.18
CA ASP A 186 7.49 -40.54 -32.32
C ASP A 186 6.10 -41.20 -32.38
N ASP A 187 5.33 -40.84 -33.42
CA ASP A 187 5.02 -41.82 -34.47
C ASP A 187 4.17 -41.22 -35.63
N LEU A 188 4.75 -41.38 -36.83
CA LEU A 188 4.15 -41.85 -38.08
C LEU A 188 3.01 -41.08 -38.82
N TRP A 189 3.40 -40.62 -40.03
CA TRP A 189 2.83 -40.98 -41.37
C TRP A 189 1.66 -40.15 -41.93
N PRO A 190 1.52 -39.91 -43.27
CA PRO A 190 2.44 -39.65 -44.40
C PRO A 190 1.95 -38.46 -45.29
N PRO A 191 2.49 -38.21 -46.52
CA PRO A 191 2.38 -36.93 -47.22
C PRO A 191 1.42 -36.88 -48.42
N GLU A 192 1.19 -35.62 -48.84
CA GLU A 192 0.87 -35.06 -50.17
C GLU A 192 -0.43 -35.47 -50.90
N GLU A 193 -1.17 -34.47 -51.41
CA GLU A 193 -1.33 -34.25 -52.85
C GLU A 193 -2.19 -32.99 -53.19
N ASP A 194 -1.62 -32.22 -54.12
CA ASP A 194 -2.07 -31.10 -54.95
C ASP A 194 -3.57 -30.75 -55.08
N ALA A 195 -3.90 -29.45 -55.04
CA ALA A 195 -4.83 -28.83 -55.98
C ALA A 195 -4.82 -27.27 -55.95
N ALA A 196 -4.31 -26.70 -57.04
CA ALA A 196 -4.84 -25.55 -57.79
C ALA A 196 -5.38 -24.31 -57.05
N ALA A 197 -4.67 -23.19 -57.24
CA ALA A 197 -5.27 -21.86 -57.25
C ALA A 197 -6.29 -21.73 -58.40
N PRO A 198 -7.40 -21.03 -58.15
CA PRO A 198 -7.72 -19.92 -59.05
C PRO A 198 -8.30 -18.70 -58.32
N GLY A 199 -8.13 -17.55 -58.97
CA GLY A 199 -9.16 -16.51 -58.99
C GLY A 199 -9.02 -15.44 -57.92
N GLU A 200 -8.24 -14.43 -58.28
CA GLU A 200 -8.46 -13.05 -57.85
C GLU A 200 -9.88 -12.67 -58.29
N ASP A 201 -10.76 -12.38 -57.33
CA ASP A 201 -11.80 -11.36 -57.46
C ASP A 201 -12.52 -11.19 -56.10
N ASP A 202 -12.59 -9.92 -55.71
CA ASP A 202 -13.34 -9.28 -54.64
C ASP A 202 -14.30 -10.13 -53.80
N LEU A 203 -14.12 -10.08 -52.47
CA LEU A 203 -15.15 -9.77 -51.46
C LEU A 203 -14.54 -9.97 -50.05
N VAL A 204 -13.53 -9.18 -49.68
CA VAL A 204 -13.15 -9.02 -48.26
C VAL A 204 -13.99 -7.88 -47.68
N ALA A 205 -14.91 -8.23 -46.79
CA ALA A 205 -15.70 -7.26 -46.04
C ALA A 205 -14.77 -6.32 -45.23
N PRO A 206 -15.02 -5.00 -45.19
CA PRO A 206 -14.19 -4.09 -44.43
C PRO A 206 -14.31 -4.38 -42.93
N VAL A 207 -13.16 -4.61 -42.29
CA VAL A 207 -13.02 -4.58 -40.84
C VAL A 207 -13.09 -3.11 -40.42
N VAL A 208 -14.17 -2.72 -39.77
CA VAL A 208 -14.41 -1.34 -39.35
C VAL A 208 -13.69 -1.10 -38.01
N SER A 209 -12.58 -0.37 -38.03
CA SER A 209 -12.01 0.27 -36.84
C SER A 209 -12.48 1.72 -36.76
N LEU A 210 -13.00 2.13 -35.59
CA LEU A 210 -13.58 3.45 -35.37
C LEU A 210 -12.65 4.34 -34.53
N ASP A 211 -12.44 5.56 -35.02
CA ASP A 211 -11.65 6.61 -34.37
C ASP A 211 -12.56 7.53 -33.53
N PHE A 212 -12.12 7.92 -32.33
CA PHE A 212 -12.97 8.54 -31.31
C PHE A 212 -12.52 9.97 -30.94
N ASP A 213 -12.72 10.93 -31.85
CA ASP A 213 -12.51 12.38 -31.61
C ASP A 213 -13.82 13.14 -31.36
N ARG A 214 -13.81 14.23 -30.57
CA ARG A 214 -14.91 15.01 -29.95
C ARG A 214 -16.28 15.14 -30.67
N GLU A 215 -16.40 14.93 -31.98
CA GLU A 215 -17.67 14.66 -32.69
C GLU A 215 -18.29 13.28 -32.33
N SER A 216 -17.55 12.45 -31.61
CA SER A 216 -17.79 11.03 -31.40
C SER A 216 -18.62 10.69 -30.18
N ALA A 217 -19.10 11.64 -29.36
CA ALA A 217 -19.99 11.28 -28.25
C ALA A 217 -21.26 10.55 -28.73
N LYS A 218 -21.81 10.95 -29.90
CA LYS A 218 -22.93 10.25 -30.55
C LYS A 218 -22.52 8.91 -31.12
N CYS A 219 -21.35 8.84 -31.77
CA CYS A 219 -20.80 7.58 -32.28
C CYS A 219 -20.54 6.58 -31.15
N ILE A 220 -19.88 6.99 -30.06
CA ILE A 220 -19.61 6.18 -28.85
C ILE A 220 -20.92 5.70 -28.22
N ALA A 221 -21.90 6.59 -28.07
CA ALA A 221 -23.19 6.23 -27.49
C ALA A 221 -23.94 5.19 -28.36
N GLU A 222 -23.97 5.36 -29.68
CA GLU A 222 -24.64 4.44 -30.58
C GLU A 222 -23.85 3.11 -30.72
N ALA A 223 -22.52 3.16 -30.77
CA ALA A 223 -21.64 1.98 -30.76
C ALA A 223 -21.80 1.17 -29.46
N LYS A 224 -21.87 1.83 -28.31
CA LYS A 224 -22.11 1.16 -27.03
C LYS A 224 -23.53 0.60 -26.93
N LYS A 225 -24.52 1.24 -27.55
CA LYS A 225 -25.91 0.74 -27.60
C LYS A 225 -26.05 -0.49 -28.49
N LEU A 226 -25.43 -0.50 -29.66
CA LEU A 226 -25.52 -1.60 -30.63
C LEU A 226 -24.57 -2.75 -30.27
N CYS A 227 -23.33 -2.44 -29.89
CA CYS A 227 -22.24 -3.40 -29.73
C CYS A 227 -21.72 -3.54 -28.29
N GLY A 228 -22.29 -2.85 -27.31
CA GLY A 228 -21.85 -2.91 -25.91
C GLY A 228 -21.95 -4.29 -25.26
N HIS A 229 -22.73 -5.21 -25.85
CA HIS A 229 -22.78 -6.61 -25.43
C HIS A 229 -21.46 -7.38 -25.69
N CYS A 230 -20.57 -6.85 -26.54
CA CYS A 230 -19.28 -7.46 -26.87
C CYS A 230 -18.20 -7.30 -25.78
N GLY A 231 -18.41 -6.47 -24.75
CA GLY A 231 -17.44 -6.29 -23.66
C GLY A 231 -16.09 -5.78 -24.18
N PHE A 232 -15.02 -6.56 -24.02
CA PHE A 232 -13.66 -6.23 -24.50
C PHE A 232 -13.18 -7.13 -25.65
N ASN A 233 -14.06 -7.97 -26.20
CA ASN A 233 -13.68 -8.87 -27.28
C ASN A 233 -13.55 -8.10 -28.60
N LYS A 234 -12.31 -7.82 -29.01
CA LYS A 234 -12.01 -7.06 -30.24
C LYS A 234 -12.68 -7.64 -31.49
N GLY A 235 -12.62 -8.95 -31.70
CA GLY A 235 -13.24 -9.60 -32.85
C GLY A 235 -14.77 -9.52 -32.84
N CYS A 236 -15.40 -9.56 -31.66
CA CYS A 236 -16.83 -9.31 -31.50
C CYS A 236 -17.19 -7.87 -31.87
N TRP A 237 -16.40 -6.90 -31.41
CA TRP A 237 -16.60 -5.49 -31.74
C TRP A 237 -16.44 -5.22 -33.24
N GLU A 238 -15.42 -5.81 -33.88
CA GLU A 238 -15.21 -5.70 -35.32
C GLU A 238 -16.38 -6.31 -36.10
N SER A 239 -16.81 -7.52 -35.73
CA SER A 239 -17.95 -8.19 -36.37
C SER A 239 -19.27 -7.43 -36.18
N CYS A 240 -19.51 -6.91 -34.97
CA CYS A 240 -20.70 -6.12 -34.65
C CYS A 240 -20.68 -4.76 -35.35
N ALA A 241 -19.53 -4.09 -35.40
CA ALA A 241 -19.39 -2.81 -36.10
C ALA A 241 -19.62 -2.97 -37.61
N SER A 242 -19.14 -4.05 -38.21
CA SER A 242 -19.43 -4.38 -39.62
C SER A 242 -20.92 -4.72 -39.82
N ALA A 243 -21.57 -5.43 -38.89
CA ALA A 243 -23.00 -5.73 -38.96
C ALA A 243 -23.90 -4.49 -38.83
N HIS A 244 -23.43 -3.44 -38.14
CA HIS A 244 -24.17 -2.22 -37.85
C HIS A 244 -23.60 -0.97 -38.55
N GLU A 245 -22.82 -1.16 -39.61
CA GLU A 245 -22.03 -0.11 -40.27
C GLU A 245 -22.88 1.11 -40.68
N SER A 246 -24.07 0.88 -41.24
CA SER A 246 -24.97 1.97 -41.68
C SER A 246 -25.48 2.84 -40.53
N GLN A 247 -25.78 2.23 -39.38
CA GLN A 247 -26.25 2.92 -38.18
C GLN A 247 -25.13 3.71 -37.52
N LEU A 248 -23.92 3.15 -37.50
CA LEU A 248 -22.73 3.79 -36.95
C LEU A 248 -22.30 4.98 -37.84
N LYS A 249 -22.32 4.84 -39.16
CA LYS A 249 -22.06 5.96 -40.10
C LYS A 249 -23.10 7.08 -39.95
N ALA A 250 -24.37 6.74 -39.78
CA ALA A 250 -25.43 7.73 -39.53
C ALA A 250 -25.24 8.46 -38.18
N ALA A 251 -24.61 7.82 -37.20
CA ALA A 251 -24.23 8.41 -35.92
C ALA A 251 -22.92 9.21 -35.97
N GLY A 252 -22.28 9.32 -37.15
CA GLY A 252 -21.06 10.08 -37.37
C GLY A 252 -19.76 9.30 -37.18
N CYS A 253 -19.81 7.96 -37.07
CA CYS A 253 -18.62 7.13 -36.97
C CYS A 253 -17.86 7.09 -38.32
N LYS A 254 -16.56 7.44 -38.31
CA LYS A 254 -15.69 7.44 -39.50
C LYS A 254 -14.88 6.14 -39.57
N THR A 255 -14.72 5.59 -40.77
CA THR A 255 -13.88 4.41 -41.04
C THR A 255 -12.47 4.86 -41.42
N VAL A 256 -11.42 4.34 -40.77
CA VAL A 256 -10.03 4.62 -41.14
C VAL A 256 -9.47 3.48 -42.00
N SER A 257 -8.89 3.81 -43.15
CA SER A 257 -8.18 2.84 -44.00
C SER A 257 -6.72 2.76 -43.55
N ALA A 258 -6.20 1.56 -43.36
CA ALA A 258 -4.87 1.31 -42.84
C ALA A 258 -3.79 1.64 -43.89
N GLU A 259 -3.19 2.84 -43.84
CA GLU A 259 -1.88 3.19 -44.42
C GLU A 259 -1.50 4.64 -44.04
N ALA A 260 -0.49 4.82 -43.16
CA ALA A 260 0.43 5.97 -42.99
C ALA A 260 0.80 6.30 -41.50
N PRO A 261 2.00 6.88 -41.23
CA PRO A 261 2.86 6.49 -40.10
C PRO A 261 2.98 7.51 -38.96
N ASP A 262 3.63 7.03 -37.89
CA ASP A 262 4.07 7.73 -36.67
C ASP A 262 4.38 9.22 -36.84
N SER A 263 3.46 10.08 -36.41
CA SER A 263 3.75 11.39 -35.79
C SER A 263 2.47 12.11 -35.42
N VAL A 264 1.84 11.68 -34.32
CA VAL A 264 0.91 12.53 -33.55
C VAL A 264 1.34 12.46 -32.07
N PRO A 265 1.46 13.59 -31.34
CA PRO A 265 2.07 13.61 -30.02
C PRO A 265 1.11 13.01 -28.98
N GLY A 266 1.55 11.97 -28.28
CA GLY A 266 0.78 11.31 -27.22
C GLY A 266 1.34 9.98 -26.70
N TYR A 267 2.50 9.53 -27.18
CA TYR A 267 3.11 8.26 -26.76
C TYR A 267 4.30 8.49 -25.82
N ILE A 268 4.30 7.84 -24.64
CA ILE A 268 5.47 7.67 -23.79
C ILE A 268 6.07 6.29 -24.11
N THR A 269 7.35 6.26 -24.48
CA THR A 269 8.21 5.08 -24.57
C THR A 269 9.18 5.03 -23.37
N VAL A 270 9.64 3.84 -22.97
CA VAL A 270 10.55 3.61 -21.81
C VAL A 270 11.84 2.89 -22.27
N PRO A 271 13.04 3.26 -21.77
CA PRO A 271 14.31 2.58 -22.09
C PRO A 271 14.73 1.47 -21.09
N THR A 272 15.56 0.55 -21.58
CA THR A 272 16.12 -0.67 -20.96
C THR A 272 17.51 -0.48 -20.32
N HIS A 273 17.81 -1.10 -19.17
CA HIS A 273 19.12 -1.74 -18.78
C HIS A 273 19.06 -2.29 -17.32
N ILE A 274 19.33 -3.61 -17.07
CA ILE A 274 20.53 -4.30 -16.45
C ILE A 274 20.75 -3.95 -14.95
N VAL A 275 20.96 -4.83 -13.93
CA VAL A 275 21.66 -6.14 -13.76
C VAL A 275 21.08 -6.96 -12.58
N ASP A 276 21.38 -8.26 -12.64
CA ASP A 276 21.23 -9.39 -11.72
C ASP A 276 21.89 -9.26 -10.32
N SER A 277 21.23 -9.82 -9.29
CA SER A 277 21.81 -10.32 -8.03
C SER A 277 20.77 -11.18 -7.28
N THR A 278 20.95 -12.50 -7.27
CA THR A 278 20.22 -13.43 -6.37
C THR A 278 20.82 -13.40 -4.96
N PRO A 279 20.06 -13.74 -3.90
CA PRO A 279 20.33 -15.03 -3.25
C PRO A 279 19.13 -15.76 -2.60
N THR A 280 19.09 -17.07 -2.86
CA THR A 280 18.82 -18.23 -1.96
C THR A 280 17.93 -18.09 -0.71
N HIS A 281 16.84 -18.87 -0.74
CA HIS A 281 16.25 -19.70 0.34
C HIS A 281 16.93 -19.67 1.72
N VAL A 282 16.21 -19.12 2.72
CA VAL A 282 16.21 -19.61 4.12
C VAL A 282 14.81 -19.40 4.71
N VAL A 283 13.88 -20.32 4.43
CA VAL A 283 12.60 -20.39 5.15
C VAL A 283 12.87 -20.96 6.55
N ASP A 284 12.13 -20.44 7.53
CA ASP A 284 11.98 -20.90 8.93
C ASP A 284 12.52 -19.98 10.05
N ALA A 285 13.10 -18.80 9.75
CA ALA A 285 13.50 -17.82 10.79
C ALA A 285 12.77 -16.46 10.72
N GLU A 286 12.14 -16.12 9.60
CA GLU A 286 11.60 -14.76 9.35
C GLU A 286 10.17 -14.56 9.88
N GLU A 287 9.42 -15.63 10.16
CA GLU A 287 8.03 -15.54 10.64
C GLU A 287 7.94 -15.09 12.12
N GLU A 288 8.96 -15.37 12.94
CA GLU A 288 9.05 -14.84 14.32
C GLU A 288 9.51 -13.36 14.36
N ALA A 289 10.36 -12.94 13.41
CA ALA A 289 10.87 -11.56 13.35
C ALA A 289 9.79 -10.56 12.90
N ALA A 290 8.99 -10.92 11.90
CA ALA A 290 7.94 -10.06 11.37
C ALA A 290 6.83 -9.75 12.38
N THR A 291 6.59 -10.65 13.34
CA THR A 291 5.62 -10.42 14.42
C THR A 291 6.20 -9.49 15.49
N ALA A 292 7.50 -9.58 15.77
CA ALA A 292 8.18 -8.71 16.73
C ALA A 292 8.30 -7.25 16.23
N GLU A 293 8.52 -7.04 14.93
CA GLU A 293 8.55 -5.71 14.32
C GLU A 293 7.15 -5.04 14.32
N LEU A 294 6.08 -5.82 14.12
CA LEU A 294 4.70 -5.31 14.18
C LEU A 294 4.28 -4.81 15.58
N PHE A 295 4.77 -5.43 16.66
CA PHE A 295 4.52 -4.96 18.03
C PHE A 295 5.38 -3.75 18.42
N ALA A 296 6.59 -3.65 17.87
CA ALA A 296 7.47 -2.51 18.04
C ALA A 296 6.89 -1.24 17.37
N GLU A 297 6.28 -1.36 16.18
CA GLU A 297 5.66 -0.24 15.46
C GLU A 297 4.36 0.29 16.10
N LEU A 298 3.67 -0.52 16.92
CA LEU A 298 2.45 -0.13 17.62
C LEU A 298 2.70 0.50 19.01
N GLY A 299 3.95 0.65 19.44
CA GLY A 299 4.30 1.24 20.74
C GLY A 299 3.92 0.37 21.94
N LEU A 300 3.73 -0.94 21.73
CA LEU A 300 3.56 -1.95 22.79
C LEU A 300 4.85 -2.76 23.00
N GLY A 301 5.99 -2.21 22.60
CA GLY A 301 7.30 -2.81 22.79
C GLY A 301 7.67 -2.85 24.28
N GLY A 302 7.65 -4.04 24.86
CA GLY A 302 8.10 -4.30 26.24
C GLY A 302 7.52 -5.58 26.85
N GLU A 303 6.37 -6.04 26.36
CA GLU A 303 5.67 -7.21 26.93
C GLU A 303 6.03 -8.51 26.18
N PRO A 304 6.28 -9.63 26.87
CA PRO A 304 6.62 -10.90 26.23
C PRO A 304 5.44 -11.46 25.41
N ALA A 305 5.72 -12.21 24.34
CA ALA A 305 4.69 -12.80 23.48
C ALA A 305 3.68 -13.70 24.23
N SER A 306 4.08 -14.27 25.38
CA SER A 306 3.21 -15.00 26.30
C SER A 306 2.13 -14.11 26.91
N CYS A 307 2.47 -12.86 27.27
CA CYS A 307 1.54 -11.88 27.82
C CYS A 307 0.44 -11.54 26.80
N VAL A 308 0.84 -11.21 25.58
CA VAL A 308 -0.10 -10.80 24.52
C VAL A 308 -1.09 -11.93 24.18
N LYS A 309 -0.61 -13.18 24.13
CA LYS A 309 -1.45 -14.36 23.89
C LYS A 309 -2.47 -14.57 25.02
N GLU A 310 -2.05 -14.47 26.28
CA GLU A 310 -2.94 -14.66 27.41
C GLU A 310 -3.94 -13.49 27.58
N ALA A 311 -3.52 -12.25 27.32
CA ALA A 311 -4.40 -11.07 27.31
C ALA A 311 -5.50 -11.18 26.24
N LYS A 312 -5.15 -11.62 25.03
CA LYS A 312 -6.14 -11.83 23.96
C LYS A 312 -7.11 -12.97 24.29
N LYS A 313 -6.63 -14.02 24.96
CA LYS A 313 -7.47 -15.15 25.39
C LYS A 313 -8.48 -14.75 26.48
N LEU A 314 -8.05 -13.97 27.49
CA LEU A 314 -8.89 -13.57 28.61
C LEU A 314 -9.82 -12.40 28.25
N CYS A 315 -9.29 -11.40 27.55
CA CYS A 315 -9.97 -10.11 27.32
C CYS A 315 -10.37 -9.85 25.87
N GLY A 316 -10.14 -10.78 24.93
CA GLY A 316 -10.45 -10.60 23.50
C GLY A 316 -11.92 -10.35 23.18
N HIS A 317 -12.83 -10.69 24.08
CA HIS A 317 -14.27 -10.39 23.96
C HIS A 317 -14.58 -8.88 24.00
N CYS A 318 -13.64 -8.06 24.50
CA CYS A 318 -13.79 -6.60 24.58
C CYS A 318 -13.67 -5.87 23.24
N GLY A 319 -13.22 -6.54 22.16
CA GLY A 319 -13.08 -5.92 20.84
C GLY A 319 -12.18 -4.67 20.88
N PHE A 320 -12.73 -3.51 20.51
CA PHE A 320 -11.99 -2.23 20.50
C PHE A 320 -12.33 -1.29 21.68
N ASN A 321 -13.07 -1.76 22.69
CA ASN A 321 -13.51 -0.91 23.80
C ASN A 321 -12.44 -0.79 24.90
N LYS A 322 -11.78 0.36 24.97
CA LYS A 322 -10.70 0.64 25.95
C LYS A 322 -11.12 0.41 27.41
N GLY A 323 -12.29 0.90 27.83
CA GLY A 323 -12.75 0.74 29.22
C GLY A 323 -13.04 -0.71 29.59
N CYS A 324 -13.52 -1.51 28.63
CA CYS A 324 -13.68 -2.96 28.79
C CYS A 324 -12.32 -3.64 29.00
N TRP A 325 -11.32 -3.29 28.19
CA TRP A 325 -9.96 -3.84 28.32
C TRP A 325 -9.30 -3.48 29.64
N GLU A 326 -9.42 -2.23 30.09
CA GLU A 326 -8.87 -1.80 31.38
C GLU A 326 -9.51 -2.54 32.55
N SER A 327 -10.84 -2.70 32.53
CA SER A 327 -11.57 -3.43 33.58
C SER A 327 -11.23 -4.93 33.56
N CYS A 328 -11.20 -5.54 32.37
CA CYS A 328 -10.86 -6.95 32.20
C CYS A 328 -9.41 -7.26 32.60
N ALA A 329 -8.47 -6.37 32.28
CA ALA A 329 -7.07 -6.52 32.67
C ALA A 329 -6.89 -6.43 34.19
N GLN A 330 -7.66 -5.59 34.88
CA GLN A 330 -7.68 -5.53 36.34
C GLN A 330 -8.28 -6.81 36.95
N GLU A 331 -9.37 -7.32 36.38
CA GLU A 331 -9.99 -8.58 36.83
C GLU A 331 -9.07 -9.80 36.66
N HIS A 332 -8.19 -9.77 35.65
CA HIS A 332 -7.28 -10.86 35.31
C HIS A 332 -5.80 -10.59 35.59
N GLU A 333 -5.49 -9.58 36.41
CA GLU A 333 -4.14 -9.08 36.66
C GLU A 333 -3.14 -10.21 37.04
N SER A 334 -3.56 -11.15 37.89
CA SER A 334 -2.71 -12.26 38.34
C SER A 334 -2.35 -13.23 37.21
N ALA A 335 -3.30 -13.52 36.32
CA ALA A 335 -3.07 -14.42 35.18
C ALA A 335 -2.18 -13.75 34.12
N LEU A 336 -2.38 -12.45 33.91
CA LEU A 336 -1.58 -11.63 33.01
C LEU A 336 -0.13 -11.50 33.51
N LYS A 337 0.07 -11.20 34.80
CA LYS A 337 1.41 -11.19 35.42
C LYS A 337 2.11 -12.54 35.34
N ALA A 338 1.38 -13.64 35.55
CA ALA A 338 1.93 -15.00 35.40
C ALA A 338 2.34 -15.31 33.94
N ALA A 339 1.69 -14.69 32.96
CA ALA A 339 2.07 -14.74 31.55
C ALA A 339 3.20 -13.77 31.17
N GLY A 340 3.75 -13.03 32.15
CA GLY A 340 4.85 -12.10 31.96
C GLY A 340 4.43 -10.68 31.61
N CYS A 341 3.14 -10.32 31.76
CA CYS A 341 2.71 -8.94 31.55
C CYS A 341 3.24 -8.03 32.66
N THR A 342 3.92 -6.95 32.29
CA THR A 342 4.36 -5.89 33.20
C THR A 342 3.37 -4.74 33.20
N THR A 343 3.09 -4.19 34.37
CA THR A 343 2.26 -3.00 34.47
C THR A 343 3.05 -1.79 33.97
N ALA A 344 2.48 -1.01 33.04
CA ALA A 344 3.11 0.21 32.54
C ALA A 344 3.49 1.14 33.71
N GLY A 345 4.78 1.15 34.08
CA GLY A 345 5.23 1.91 35.24
C GLY A 345 6.54 1.51 35.93
N GLU A 346 7.20 0.40 35.57
CA GLU A 346 8.55 0.10 36.09
C GLU A 346 9.49 -0.34 34.96
N PRO A 347 10.60 0.37 34.69
CA PRO A 347 11.63 -0.13 33.81
C PRO A 347 12.50 -1.15 34.56
N ALA A 348 12.69 -2.31 33.91
CA ALA A 348 13.69 -3.30 34.29
C ALA A 348 15.10 -2.67 34.33
N GLU A 349 15.92 -3.13 35.28
CA GLU A 349 17.32 -2.73 35.46
C GLU A 349 18.09 -2.78 34.13
N ILE A 350 18.66 -1.65 33.71
CA ILE A 350 19.70 -1.60 32.69
C ILE A 350 20.90 -0.87 33.27
N ALA A 351 22.04 -1.51 33.10
CA ALA A 351 23.36 -1.13 33.56
C ALA A 351 23.85 0.22 33.03
N GLU A 352 24.75 0.80 33.81
CA GLU A 352 25.40 2.10 33.69
C GLU A 352 25.91 2.43 32.27
N ILE A 353 25.50 3.60 31.76
CA ILE A 353 26.30 4.41 30.83
C ILE A 353 26.17 5.87 31.28
N ASP A 354 27.27 6.41 31.79
CA ASP A 354 27.49 7.83 32.08
C ASP A 354 27.96 8.52 30.80
N GLU A 355 27.16 9.45 30.29
CA GLU A 355 27.62 10.62 29.54
C GLU A 355 26.47 11.67 29.49
N GLY A 356 26.49 12.60 30.45
CA GLY A 356 25.84 13.92 30.30
C GLY A 356 24.39 14.09 30.78
N GLY A 357 23.76 13.09 31.41
CA GLY A 357 22.42 13.21 32.01
C GLY A 357 22.43 13.39 33.52
N GLU A 358 21.45 14.12 34.08
CA GLU A 358 21.18 14.11 35.53
C GLU A 358 20.90 12.66 36.00
N PRO A 359 21.41 12.24 37.17
CA PRO A 359 21.26 10.85 37.59
C PRO A 359 19.79 10.50 37.77
N ALA A 360 19.41 9.26 37.45
CA ALA A 360 18.03 8.79 37.56
C ALA A 360 17.43 9.00 38.98
N SER A 361 18.28 9.01 40.01
CA SER A 361 17.91 9.36 41.39
C SER A 361 17.41 10.80 41.53
N CYS A 362 18.05 11.75 40.83
CA CYS A 362 17.64 13.15 40.80
C CYS A 362 16.26 13.29 40.15
N VAL A 363 16.10 12.72 38.94
CA VAL A 363 14.84 12.81 38.18
C VAL A 363 13.67 12.20 38.97
N LYS A 364 13.90 11.08 39.64
CA LYS A 364 12.89 10.39 40.46
C LYS A 364 12.49 11.23 41.68
N GLU A 365 13.45 11.81 42.40
CA GLU A 365 13.16 12.63 43.58
C GLU A 365 12.53 13.98 43.18
N ALA A 366 12.96 14.59 42.07
CA ALA A 366 12.34 15.80 41.51
C ALA A 366 10.88 15.58 41.11
N LYS A 367 10.58 14.46 40.44
CA LYS A 367 9.19 14.11 40.09
C LYS A 367 8.34 13.84 41.33
N LYS A 368 8.91 13.25 42.38
CA LYS A 368 8.23 12.99 43.64
C LYS A 368 7.90 14.27 44.41
N LEU A 369 8.83 15.23 44.48
CA LEU A 369 8.65 16.47 45.23
C LEU A 369 7.84 17.50 44.43
N CYS A 370 8.10 17.63 43.13
CA CYS A 370 7.59 18.72 42.30
C CYS A 370 6.67 18.28 41.15
N GLY A 371 6.35 16.98 41.03
CA GLY A 371 5.49 16.47 39.94
C GLY A 371 4.07 17.03 39.91
N HIS A 372 3.58 17.62 41.00
CA HIS A 372 2.31 18.31 41.06
C HIS A 372 2.26 19.59 40.18
N CYS A 373 3.41 20.12 39.77
CA CYS A 373 3.52 21.31 38.93
C CYS A 373 3.15 21.08 37.45
N GLY A 374 3.00 19.82 37.00
CA GLY A 374 2.63 19.51 35.62
C GLY A 374 3.63 20.10 34.62
N LEU A 375 3.16 20.94 33.69
CA LEU A 375 3.99 21.60 32.65
C LEU A 375 4.37 23.05 32.99
N ASN A 376 4.07 23.55 34.20
CA ASN A 376 4.29 24.95 34.53
C ASN A 376 5.73 25.21 35.00
N LYS A 377 6.55 25.81 34.12
CA LYS A 377 7.97 26.09 34.37
C LYS A 377 8.23 26.88 35.66
N GLY A 378 7.47 27.95 35.93
CA GLY A 378 7.68 28.78 37.12
C GLY A 378 7.31 28.07 38.44
N CYS A 379 6.36 27.13 38.40
CA CYS A 379 6.04 26.25 39.52
C CYS A 379 7.22 25.31 39.82
N TRP A 380 7.80 24.70 38.79
CA TRP A 380 8.96 23.81 38.92
C TRP A 380 10.19 24.55 39.48
N GLU A 381 10.48 25.76 38.98
CA GLU A 381 11.60 26.58 39.46
C GLU A 381 11.44 26.96 40.95
N SER A 382 10.22 27.29 41.37
CA SER A 382 9.94 27.63 42.78
C SER A 382 10.02 26.39 43.67
N CYS A 383 9.41 25.28 43.24
CA CYS A 383 9.43 24.02 43.98
C CYS A 383 10.85 23.43 44.10
N ALA A 384 11.67 23.51 43.05
CA ALA A 384 13.05 23.04 43.09
C ALA A 384 13.90 23.83 44.08
N LYS A 385 13.65 25.15 44.23
CA LYS A 385 14.30 25.99 45.25
C LYS A 385 13.86 25.61 46.67
N ASP A 386 12.57 25.36 46.86
CA ASP A 386 12.04 24.96 48.16
C ASP A 386 12.55 23.57 48.62
N HIS A 387 12.93 22.72 47.66
CA HIS A 387 13.39 21.34 47.89
C HIS A 387 14.87 21.10 47.54
N GLU A 388 15.67 22.17 47.40
CA GLU A 388 17.03 22.14 46.88
C GLU A 388 17.94 21.13 47.63
N SER A 389 17.85 21.09 48.95
CA SER A 389 18.65 20.17 49.79
C SER A 389 18.34 18.69 49.54
N GLN A 390 17.08 18.37 49.29
CA GLN A 390 16.62 16.99 49.02
C GLN A 390 17.02 16.56 47.61
N LEU A 391 16.96 17.49 46.65
CA LEU A 391 17.39 17.27 45.27
C LEU A 391 18.91 17.10 45.17
N LYS A 392 19.70 17.94 45.85
CA LYS A 392 21.15 17.77 45.95
C LYS A 392 21.54 16.45 46.62
N ALA A 393 20.83 16.04 47.67
CA ALA A 393 21.04 14.73 48.30
C ALA A 393 20.70 13.55 47.36
N ALA A 394 19.79 13.75 46.41
CA ALA A 394 19.45 12.79 45.36
C ALA A 394 20.41 12.85 44.15
N GLY A 395 21.46 13.68 44.22
CA GLY A 395 22.49 13.80 43.18
C GLY A 395 22.20 14.84 42.10
N CYS A 396 21.20 15.71 42.30
CA CYS A 396 20.93 16.80 41.35
C CYS A 396 22.06 17.85 41.37
N LYS A 397 22.59 18.23 40.21
CA LYS A 397 23.64 19.25 40.14
C LYS A 397 23.03 20.66 40.19
N SER A 398 23.59 21.57 40.98
CA SER A 398 23.22 23.00 40.92
C SER A 398 23.96 23.71 39.79
N ALA A 399 23.31 24.66 39.12
CA ALA A 399 23.96 25.47 38.10
C ALA A 399 24.75 26.63 38.74
N ASP A 400 25.92 26.31 39.28
CA ASP A 400 26.98 27.29 39.46
C ASP A 400 28.06 26.98 38.41
N VAL A 401 28.14 27.83 37.39
CA VAL A 401 29.16 27.75 36.34
C VAL A 401 30.35 28.58 36.80
N ASP A 402 31.48 27.93 37.10
CA ASP A 402 32.76 28.62 37.06
C ASP A 402 33.03 29.06 35.61
N ALA A 403 33.23 30.37 35.46
CA ALA A 403 33.54 31.04 34.22
C ALA A 403 34.80 30.48 33.57
N ASP A 404 34.75 30.13 32.28
CA ASP A 404 35.58 30.76 31.24
C ASP A 404 35.38 30.16 29.83
N GLU A 405 35.29 31.09 28.88
CA GLU A 405 35.61 31.05 27.45
C GLU A 405 35.04 30.01 26.45
N VAL A 406 34.05 30.50 25.69
CA VAL A 406 33.98 30.57 24.21
C VAL A 406 34.20 29.27 23.41
N ALA A 407 33.09 28.56 23.19
CA ALA A 407 32.76 27.94 21.89
C ALA A 407 31.25 27.63 21.76
N ALA A 408 30.38 28.59 22.08
CA ALA A 408 28.92 28.43 21.96
C ALA A 408 28.34 29.42 20.95
N ALA A 409 28.51 29.12 19.66
CA ALA A 409 27.72 29.76 18.60
C ALA A 409 27.34 28.82 17.45
N ASN A 410 27.64 27.51 17.50
CA ASN A 410 27.41 26.65 16.33
C ASN A 410 26.99 25.19 16.61
N LEU A 411 26.32 24.92 17.74
CA LEU A 411 25.83 23.56 18.03
C LEU A 411 24.47 23.54 18.73
N PHE A 412 23.53 24.39 18.28
CA PHE A 412 22.13 24.35 18.75
C PHE A 412 21.11 24.23 17.61
N ALA A 413 21.56 23.95 16.38
CA ALA A 413 20.70 23.85 15.21
C ALA A 413 20.42 22.41 14.71
N GLU A 414 21.03 21.36 15.27
CA GLU A 414 20.92 20.00 14.70
C GLU A 414 20.12 18.95 15.49
N LEU A 415 19.57 19.22 16.68
CA LEU A 415 18.88 18.16 17.45
C LEU A 415 17.43 18.41 17.89
N GLY A 416 16.80 19.55 17.55
CA GLY A 416 15.33 19.66 17.59
C GLY A 416 14.61 19.22 18.89
N LEU A 417 15.27 19.26 20.05
CA LEU A 417 14.63 19.01 21.34
C LEU A 417 14.06 20.33 21.87
N GLY A 418 12.77 20.53 21.65
CA GLY A 418 12.00 21.55 22.36
C GLY A 418 11.49 21.01 23.69
N GLY A 419 12.10 21.46 24.80
CA GLY A 419 11.43 21.47 26.11
C GLY A 419 12.01 20.61 27.23
N GLU A 420 13.32 20.55 27.42
CA GLU A 420 13.93 20.24 28.72
C GLU A 420 14.73 21.47 29.19
N PRO A 421 14.72 21.84 30.49
CA PRO A 421 15.58 22.91 30.96
C PRO A 421 17.02 22.40 31.07
N ALA A 422 17.88 22.93 30.18
CA ALA A 422 19.28 23.14 30.49
C ALA A 422 19.37 24.11 31.68
N SER A 423 20.12 23.73 32.71
CA SER A 423 20.40 24.47 33.95
C SER A 423 19.24 24.63 34.94
N CYS A 424 19.43 24.12 36.16
CA CYS A 424 18.72 24.62 37.33
C CYS A 424 19.23 26.02 37.69
N VAL A 425 18.79 27.05 36.93
CA VAL A 425 18.62 28.46 37.34
C VAL A 425 17.41 29.03 36.61
#